data_AF-A0A1D7YM84-F1
#
_entry.id   AF-A0A1D7YM84-F1
#
_cell.length_a   1.000
_cell.length_b   1.000
_cell.length_c   1.000
_cell.angle_alpha   90.00
_cell.angle_beta   90.00
_cell.angle_gamma   90.00
#
_symmetry.space_group_name_H-M   'P 1'
#
loop_
_entity.id
_entity.type
_entity.pdbx_description
1 polymer ?
#
loop_
_entity_poly.entity_id
_entity_poly.type
_entity_poly.pdbx_seq_one_letter_code
_entity_poly.pdbx_strand_id
1 'polypeptide(L)' 'MEDDLPTVSVRLWRADAIVLFDWLANTDLDAVPVTHPAQKQALADLLSRMEWAADADLASCTAEEIAAARREVAGDMGW' A
#
# COMPACT_ATOMS: atom_id res chain seq x y z
N MET A 1 17.51 -17.09 8.71
CA MET A 1 17.83 -17.25 7.28
C MET A 1 16.61 -16.76 6.53
N GLU A 2 16.63 -15.47 6.22
CA GLU A 2 15.69 -14.80 5.33
C GLU A 2 16.21 -14.92 3.88
N ASP A 3 16.92 -16.02 3.62
CA ASP A 3 17.72 -16.25 2.42
C ASP A 3 16.82 -16.83 1.31
N ASP A 4 16.66 -16.05 0.24
CA ASP A 4 16.15 -16.40 -1.09
C ASP A 4 14.74 -17.01 -1.22
N LEU A 5 13.75 -16.46 -0.50
CA LEU A 5 12.36 -16.64 -0.97
C LEU A 5 12.18 -15.88 -2.30
N PRO A 6 11.53 -16.49 -3.32
CA PRO A 6 11.33 -15.83 -4.60
C PRO A 6 10.53 -14.53 -4.40
N THR A 7 11.06 -13.43 -4.92
CA THR A 7 10.43 -12.10 -4.83
C THR A 7 9.93 -11.65 -6.20
N VAL A 8 9.01 -10.68 -6.18
CA VAL A 8 8.55 -9.97 -7.38
C VAL A 8 8.72 -8.46 -7.15
N SER A 9 9.06 -7.73 -8.21
CA SER A 9 9.08 -6.27 -8.20
C SER A 9 7.84 -5.73 -8.92
N VAL A 10 7.14 -4.81 -8.28
CA VAL A 10 5.96 -4.15 -8.84
C VAL A 10 6.22 -2.64 -8.87
N ARG A 11 6.19 -2.05 -10.05
CA ARG A 11 6.22 -0.59 -10.19
C ARG A 11 4.80 -0.06 -10.03
N LEU A 12 4.60 0.83 -9.05
CA LEU A 12 3.35 1.53 -8.81
C LEU A 12 3.45 2.98 -9.25
N TRP A 13 2.31 3.59 -9.56
CA TRP A 13 2.25 5.05 -9.68
C TRP A 13 2.34 5.65 -8.27
N ARG A 14 2.87 6.87 -8.17
CA ARG A 14 3.04 7.51 -6.86
C ARG A 14 1.70 7.69 -6.16
N ALA A 15 0.67 8.11 -6.89
CA ALA A 15 -0.67 8.30 -6.33
C ALA A 15 -1.27 6.98 -5.80
N ASP A 16 -1.11 5.86 -6.52
CA ASP A 16 -1.54 4.53 -6.05
C ASP A 16 -0.82 4.15 -4.75
N ALA A 17 0.50 4.34 -4.70
CA ALA A 17 1.30 4.01 -3.52
C ALA A 17 0.87 4.85 -2.30
N ILE A 18 0.59 6.14 -2.46
CA ILE A 18 0.09 7.00 -1.38
C ILE A 18 -1.28 6.50 -0.89
N VAL A 19 -2.21 6.23 -1.80
CA VAL A 19 -3.58 5.78 -1.46
C VAL A 19 -3.56 4.42 -0.75
N LEU A 20 -2.78 3.47 -1.25
CA LEU A 20 -2.65 2.15 -0.66
C LEU A 20 -1.96 2.20 0.71
N PHE A 21 -0.89 2.98 0.84
CA PHE A 21 -0.18 3.14 2.12
C PHE A 21 -1.10 3.76 3.17
N ASP A 22 -1.77 4.87 2.85
CA ASP A 22 -2.71 5.54 3.75
C ASP A 22 -3.85 4.60 4.18
N TRP A 23 -4.40 3.82 3.25
CA TRP A 23 -5.43 2.83 3.58
C TRP A 23 -4.89 1.72 4.49
N LEU A 24 -3.76 1.10 4.15
CA LEU A 24 -3.16 0.01 4.94
C LEU A 24 -2.78 0.46 6.36
N ALA A 25 -2.21 1.66 6.50
CA ALA A 25 -1.75 2.19 7.78
C ALA A 25 -2.90 2.54 8.75
N ASN A 26 -4.08 2.91 8.21
CA ASN A 26 -5.20 3.37 9.01
C ASN A 26 -6.38 2.38 9.09
N THR A 27 -6.30 1.26 8.39
CA THR A 27 -7.35 0.23 8.40
C THR A 27 -7.08 -0.82 9.46
N ASP A 28 -8.10 -1.15 10.24
CA ASP A 28 -8.10 -2.36 11.06
C ASP A 28 -8.15 -3.60 10.13
N LEU A 29 -6.99 -4.25 9.95
CA LEU A 29 -6.88 -5.44 9.10
C LEU A 29 -7.72 -6.61 9.62
N ASP A 30 -8.15 -6.61 10.89
CA ASP A 30 -9.05 -7.63 11.39
C ASP A 30 -10.49 -7.50 10.88
N ALA A 31 -10.88 -6.28 10.52
CA ALA A 31 -12.17 -5.98 9.90
C ALA A 31 -12.19 -6.18 8.37
N VAL A 32 -11.03 -6.37 7.74
CA VAL A 32 -10.95 -6.63 6.29
C VAL A 32 -11.51 -8.03 5.98
N PRO A 33 -12.52 -8.16 5.10
CA PRO A 33 -13.03 -9.45 4.69
C PRO A 33 -11.95 -10.28 4.00
N VAL A 34 -11.60 -11.41 4.60
CA VAL A 34 -10.62 -12.36 4.05
C VAL A 34 -11.22 -13.76 4.02
N THR A 35 -10.83 -14.54 3.01
CA THR A 35 -11.16 -15.95 2.87
C THR A 35 -10.07 -16.86 3.46
N HIS A 36 -8.86 -16.33 3.68
CA HIS A 36 -7.73 -17.08 4.23
C HIS A 36 -6.82 -16.18 5.10
N PRO A 37 -6.30 -16.65 6.25
CA PRO A 37 -5.43 -15.84 7.13
C PRO A 37 -4.20 -15.24 6.43
N ALA A 38 -3.64 -15.96 5.45
CA ALA A 38 -2.51 -15.47 4.65
C ALA A 38 -2.78 -14.16 3.91
N GLN A 39 -4.04 -13.81 3.62
CA GLN A 39 -4.37 -12.52 2.99
C GLN A 39 -4.10 -11.36 3.95
N LYS A 40 -4.43 -11.50 5.24
CA LYS A 40 -4.09 -10.49 6.25
C LYS A 40 -2.58 -10.35 6.40
N GLN A 41 -1.87 -11.48 6.45
CA GLN A 41 -0.42 -11.48 6.51
C GLN A 41 0.19 -10.77 5.29
N ALA A 42 -0.29 -11.06 4.09
CA ALA A 42 0.20 -10.42 2.87
C ALA A 42 -0.04 -8.89 2.85
N LEU A 43 -1.17 -8.41 3.40
CA LEU A 43 -1.44 -6.97 3.53
C LEU A 43 -0.51 -6.31 4.56
N ALA A 44 -0.26 -6.96 5.69
CA ALA A 44 0.69 -6.49 6.69
C ALA A 44 2.12 -6.44 6.13
N ASP A 45 2.54 -7.51 5.43
CA ASP A 45 3.85 -7.59 4.79
C ASP A 45 4.01 -6.52 3.70
N LEU A 46 2.93 -6.24 2.95
CA LEU A 46 2.90 -5.17 1.95
C LEU A 46 3.09 -3.80 2.61
N LEU A 47 2.37 -3.50 3.70
CA LEU A 47 2.54 -2.25 4.44
C LEU A 47 4.00 -2.09 4.89
N SER A 48 4.56 -3.10 5.56
CA SER A 48 5.97 -3.05 5.98
C SER A 48 6.92 -2.86 4.80
N ARG A 49 6.71 -3.54 3.66
CA ARG A 49 7.54 -3.31 2.46
C ARG A 49 7.43 -1.88 1.94
N MET A 50 6.25 -1.28 1.97
CA MET A 50 6.06 0.10 1.55
C MET A 50 6.72 1.12 2.50
N GLU A 51 6.82 0.81 3.81
CA GLU A 51 7.53 1.65 4.79
C GLU A 51 9.04 1.70 4.55
N TRP A 52 9.67 0.55 4.25
CA TRP A 52 11.13 0.42 4.27
C TRP A 52 11.79 0.31 2.89
N ALA A 53 11.04 -0.07 1.85
CA ALA A 53 11.58 -0.36 0.53
C ALA A 53 10.99 0.50 -0.61
N ALA A 54 10.05 1.40 -0.31
CA ALA A 54 9.59 2.38 -1.29
C ALA A 54 10.66 3.46 -1.52
N ASP A 55 10.89 3.83 -2.77
CA ASP A 55 11.81 4.91 -3.15
C ASP A 55 11.26 6.32 -2.81
N ALA A 56 10.04 6.40 -2.26
CA ALA A 56 9.37 7.63 -1.85
C ALA A 56 8.96 7.53 -0.38
N ASP A 57 9.07 8.65 0.34
CA ASP A 57 8.60 8.73 1.72
C ASP A 57 7.07 8.86 1.76
N LEU A 58 6.41 7.71 1.90
CA LEU A 58 4.95 7.63 1.97
C LEU A 58 4.42 8.00 3.37
N ALA A 59 5.24 7.82 4.41
CA ALA A 59 4.83 8.03 5.81
C ALA A 59 4.72 9.53 6.15
N SER A 60 5.44 10.41 5.45
CA SER A 60 5.37 11.86 5.65
C SER A 60 4.38 12.59 4.75
N CYS A 61 3.61 11.84 3.93
CA CYS A 61 2.59 12.45 3.06
C CYS A 61 1.55 13.22 3.89
N THR A 62 1.30 14.46 3.48
CA THR A 62 0.31 15.33 4.12
C THR A 62 -1.11 14.93 3.75
N ALA A 63 -2.09 15.36 4.54
CA ALA A 63 -3.51 15.17 4.22
C ALA A 63 -3.90 15.75 2.85
N GLU A 64 -3.27 16.86 2.44
CA GLU A 64 -3.49 17.49 1.13
C GLU A 64 -2.96 16.61 -0.01
N GLU A 65 -1.76 16.03 0.16
CA GLU A 65 -1.17 15.10 -0.80
C GLU A 65 -1.96 13.80 -0.90
N ILE A 66 -2.44 13.26 0.23
CA ILE A 66 -3.34 12.09 0.25
C ILE A 66 -4.64 12.39 -0.50
N ALA A 67 -5.25 13.54 -0.25
CA ALA A 67 -6.48 13.95 -0.95
C ALA A 67 -6.25 14.20 -2.45
N ALA A 68 -5.08 14.71 -2.84
CA ALA A 68 -4.70 14.85 -4.25
C ALA A 68 -4.51 13.48 -4.91
N ALA A 69 -3.76 12.57 -4.27
CA ALA A 69 -3.53 11.22 -4.77
C ALA A 69 -4.85 10.45 -4.93
N ARG A 70 -5.78 10.54 -3.98
CA ARG A 70 -7.12 9.94 -4.08
C ARG A 70 -7.90 10.46 -5.31
N ARG A 71 -7.79 11.75 -5.61
CA ARG A 71 -8.44 12.35 -6.80
C ARG A 71 -7.79 11.89 -8.10
N GLU A 72 -6.46 11.82 -8.14
CA GLU A 72 -5.70 11.34 -9.30
C GLU A 72 -6.05 9.89 -9.62
N VAL A 73 -5.95 9.00 -8.62
CA VAL A 73 -6.32 7.59 -8.76
C VAL A 73 -7.77 7.43 -9.21
N ALA A 74 -8.71 8.17 -8.61
CA ALA A 74 -10.12 8.09 -9.01
C ALA A 74 -10.37 8.60 -10.45
N GLY A 75 -9.61 9.59 -10.92
CA GLY A 75 -9.73 10.17 -12.25
C GLY A 75 -9.13 9.30 -13.36
N ASP A 76 -8.07 8.55 -13.07
CA ASP A 76 -7.37 7.70 -14.04
C ASP A 76 -7.92 6.26 -14.13
N MET A 77 -8.88 5.90 -13.28
CA MET A 77 -9.44 4.54 -13.26
C MET A 77 -10.34 4.19 -14.46
N GLY A 78 -10.66 5.12 -15.37
CA GLY A 78 -11.30 4.81 -16.67
C GLY A 78 -12.64 4.05 -16.61
N TRP A 79 -13.45 4.30 -15.58
CA TRP A 79 -14.84 3.85 -15.42
C TRP A 79 -15.78 5.03 -15.68
#